data_AF-A0A3D0SPI1-F1
#
_entry.id   AF-A0A3D0SPI1-F1
#
_cell.length_a   1.000
_cell.length_b   1.000
_cell.length_c   1.000
_cell.angle_alpha   90.00
_cell.angle_beta   90.00
_cell.angle_gamma   90.00
#
_symmetry.space_group_name_H-M   'P 1'
#
loop_
_entity.id
_entity.type
_entity.pdbx_description
1 polymer ?
#
loop_
_entity_poly.entity_id
_entity_poly.type
_entity_poly.pdbx_seq_one_letter_code
_entity_poly.pdbx_strand_id
1 'polypeptide(L)'
;MRGLSEWWTTVGGLTLALVLTACGESPESPETEIQTFVAKVQIAAEERNARELRSLIAKDYVDIHGNDRKAIEGLIHLHILRNQSIHVLTRIQVIEFPEPERALVVVMAALASRPVASADELAGLNADLYRFNLELIRHGRDDWLVQHAAWETAQLADFW
;
A
#
# COMPACT_ATOMS: atom_id res chain seq x y z
N MET A 1 -5.66 48.69 -72.77
CA MET A 1 -6.86 47.85 -72.92
C MET A 1 -6.62 46.57 -72.13
N ARG A 2 -7.48 46.30 -71.13
CA ARG A 2 -7.80 45.02 -70.44
C ARG A 2 -6.60 44.10 -70.10
N GLY A 3 -6.21 43.84 -68.85
CA GLY A 3 -7.00 43.63 -67.63
C GLY A 3 -6.52 42.30 -67.04
N LEU A 4 -5.63 42.35 -66.06
CA LEU A 4 -5.09 41.21 -65.30
C LEU A 4 -6.11 40.81 -64.22
N SER A 5 -6.60 39.58 -64.29
CA SER A 5 -7.41 38.88 -63.27
C SER A 5 -7.34 37.39 -63.59
N GLU A 6 -7.19 36.42 -62.70
CA GLU A 6 -7.09 36.32 -61.26
C GLU A 6 -6.62 34.88 -61.04
N TRP A 7 -5.62 34.67 -60.18
CA TRP A 7 -5.09 33.34 -59.89
C TRP A 7 -5.91 32.78 -58.72
N TRP A 8 -6.84 31.88 -59.02
CA TRP A 8 -7.51 31.02 -58.04
C TRP A 8 -6.95 29.61 -58.28
N THR A 9 -6.33 28.92 -57.31
CA THR A 9 -7.10 28.19 -56.31
C THR A 9 -6.18 27.59 -55.21
N THR A 10 -6.57 27.89 -53.97
CA THR A 10 -6.49 27.04 -52.76
C THR A 10 -5.12 26.63 -52.19
N VAL A 11 -4.61 27.46 -51.29
CA VAL A 11 -3.96 27.03 -50.05
C VAL A 11 -5.07 26.52 -49.12
N GLY A 12 -5.21 25.20 -48.97
CA GLY A 12 -6.14 24.55 -48.03
C GLY A 12 -5.36 23.85 -46.94
N GLY A 13 -5.25 24.49 -45.78
CA GLY A 13 -4.36 24.15 -44.68
C GLY A 13 -4.54 22.74 -44.10
N LEU A 14 -3.40 22.13 -43.79
CA LEU A 14 -3.24 20.94 -42.94
C LEU A 14 -3.92 21.21 -41.59
N THR A 15 -5.14 20.69 -41.41
CA THR A 15 -5.83 20.74 -40.12
C THR A 15 -5.21 19.68 -39.21
N LEU A 16 -4.20 20.09 -38.45
CA LEU A 16 -3.58 19.30 -37.40
C LEU A 16 -4.59 19.14 -36.25
N ALA A 17 -5.26 17.99 -36.21
CA ALA A 17 -6.11 17.61 -35.09
C ALA A 17 -5.23 17.37 -33.85
N LEU A 18 -5.11 18.38 -32.99
CA LEU A 18 -4.61 18.22 -31.64
C LEU A 18 -5.60 17.35 -30.86
N VAL A 19 -5.33 16.04 -30.81
CA VAL A 19 -5.91 15.16 -29.79
C VAL A 19 -5.23 15.53 -28.48
N LEU A 20 -5.87 16.43 -27.72
CA LEU A 20 -5.55 16.64 -26.32
C LEU A 20 -5.94 15.35 -25.60
N THR A 21 -5.00 14.42 -25.49
CA THR A 21 -5.05 13.35 -24.50
C THR A 21 -4.92 14.03 -23.14
N ALA A 22 -6.06 14.47 -22.60
CA ALA A 22 -6.19 14.77 -21.19
C ALA A 22 -6.06 13.44 -20.44
N CYS A 23 -4.81 13.00 -20.23
CA CYS A 23 -4.47 12.14 -19.11
C CYS A 23 -4.65 13.00 -17.85
N GLY A 24 -5.91 13.29 -17.51
CA GLY A 24 -6.26 13.70 -16.17
C GLY A 24 -6.09 12.45 -15.33
N GLU A 25 -4.93 12.33 -14.68
CA GLU A 25 -4.71 11.34 -13.64
C GLU A 25 -5.84 11.56 -12.62
N SER A 26 -6.80 10.64 -12.62
CA SER A 26 -7.89 10.70 -11.65
C SER A 26 -7.24 10.53 -10.28
N PRO A 27 -7.64 11.31 -9.25
CA PRO A 27 -7.12 11.13 -7.91
C PRO A 27 -7.21 9.65 -7.53
N GLU A 28 -6.10 9.08 -7.05
CA GLU A 28 -6.07 7.70 -6.55
C GLU A 28 -7.17 7.53 -5.49
N SER A 29 -7.88 6.40 -5.50
CA SER A 29 -8.94 6.21 -4.51
C SER A 29 -8.31 5.97 -3.13
N PRO A 30 -8.95 6.41 -2.03
CA PRO A 30 -8.45 6.15 -0.69
C PRO A 30 -8.17 4.67 -0.41
N GLU A 31 -8.99 3.77 -0.94
CA GLU A 31 -8.79 2.31 -0.85
C GLU A 31 -7.50 1.87 -1.55
N THR A 32 -7.19 2.46 -2.71
CA THR A 32 -5.96 2.16 -3.46
C THR A 32 -4.74 2.64 -2.70
N GLU A 33 -4.81 3.81 -2.06
CA GLU A 33 -3.74 4.30 -1.17
C GLU A 33 -3.46 3.31 -0.02
N ILE A 34 -4.51 2.76 0.60
CA ILE A 34 -4.36 1.74 1.67
C ILE A 34 -3.77 0.44 1.14
N GLN A 35 -4.17 0.00 -0.06
CA GLN A 35 -3.57 -1.17 -0.71
C GLN A 35 -2.08 -0.95 -0.98
N THR A 36 -1.71 0.22 -1.49
CA THR A 36 -0.32 0.64 -1.70
C THR A 36 0.46 0.70 -0.39
N PHE A 37 -0.15 1.21 0.69
CA PHE A 37 0.45 1.21 2.03
C PHE A 37 0.75 -0.23 2.52
N VAL A 38 -0.21 -1.15 2.43
CA VAL A 38 -0.01 -2.54 2.86
C VAL A 38 1.07 -3.23 2.02
N ALA A 39 1.08 -3.01 0.70
CA ALA A 39 2.13 -3.52 -0.19
C ALA A 39 3.51 -2.97 0.19
N LYS A 40 3.60 -1.69 0.55
CA LYS A 40 4.85 -1.06 1.01
C LYS A 40 5.35 -1.67 2.33
N VAL A 41 4.45 -1.91 3.29
CA VAL A 41 4.78 -2.61 4.55
C VAL A 41 5.29 -4.02 4.25
N GLN A 42 4.61 -4.75 3.36
CA GLN A 42 5.00 -6.10 2.95
C GLN A 42 6.43 -6.12 2.38
N ILE A 43 6.73 -5.26 1.40
CA ILE A 43 8.05 -5.14 0.79
C ILE A 43 9.11 -4.81 1.84
N ALA A 44 8.86 -3.82 2.69
CA ALA A 44 9.81 -3.42 3.74
C ALA A 44 10.07 -4.56 4.74
N ALA A 45 9.08 -5.40 5.04
CA ALA A 45 9.23 -6.58 5.89
C ALA A 45 10.08 -7.67 5.23
N GLU A 46 9.82 -7.98 3.96
CA GLU A 46 10.60 -8.98 3.20
C GLU A 46 12.05 -8.56 2.99
N GLU A 47 12.28 -7.27 2.71
CA GLU A 47 13.62 -6.68 2.63
C GLU A 47 14.32 -6.54 3.99
N ARG A 48 13.61 -6.85 5.09
CA ARG A 48 14.11 -6.69 6.47
C ARG A 48 14.56 -5.24 6.74
N ASN A 49 13.88 -4.28 6.11
CA ASN A 49 14.21 -2.87 6.18
C ASN A 49 13.54 -2.21 7.40
N ALA A 50 14.14 -2.42 8.57
CA ALA A 50 13.62 -1.88 9.84
C ALA A 50 13.45 -0.34 9.82
N ARG A 51 14.31 0.37 9.05
CA ARG A 51 14.21 1.83 8.90
C ARG A 51 12.92 2.22 8.18
N GLU A 52 12.59 1.53 7.09
CA GLU A 52 11.37 1.78 6.34
C GLU A 52 10.13 1.37 7.14
N LEU A 53 10.15 0.21 7.79
CA LEU A 53 9.04 -0.18 8.68
C LEU A 53 8.79 0.87 9.78
N ARG A 54 9.86 1.42 10.37
CA ARG A 54 9.76 2.49 11.36
C ARG A 54 9.20 3.80 10.79
N SER A 55 9.45 4.09 9.51
CA SER A 55 8.94 5.31 8.86
C SER A 55 7.42 5.27 8.70
N LEU A 56 6.83 4.07 8.64
CA LEU A 56 5.40 3.80 8.50
C LEU A 56 4.63 3.80 9.83
N ILE A 57 5.32 4.04 10.96
CA ILE A 57 4.71 4.09 12.30
C ILE A 57 4.65 5.55 12.77
N ALA A 58 3.46 5.99 13.17
CA ALA A 58 3.20 7.33 13.67
C ALA A 58 4.06 7.66 14.90
N LYS A 59 4.44 8.94 15.06
CA LYS A 59 5.31 9.37 16.17
C LYS A 59 4.67 9.18 17.54
N ASP A 60 3.36 9.32 17.59
CA ASP A 60 2.46 9.19 18.72
C ASP A 60 1.81 7.80 18.83
N TYR A 61 2.35 6.79 18.13
CA TYR A 61 1.86 5.42 18.21
C TYR A 61 1.79 4.92 19.66
N VAL A 62 0.68 4.28 19.98
CA VAL A 62 0.48 3.51 21.21
C VAL A 62 -0.48 2.35 20.94
N ASP A 63 -0.26 1.16 21.49
CA ASP A 63 -1.22 0.05 21.38
C ASP A 63 -1.96 -0.23 22.70
N ILE A 64 -2.91 -1.17 22.64
CA ILE A 64 -3.71 -1.60 23.81
C ILE A 64 -2.86 -2.25 24.92
N HIS A 65 -1.63 -2.67 24.60
CA HIS A 65 -0.68 -3.25 25.55
C HIS A 65 0.26 -2.19 26.14
N GLY A 66 0.11 -0.92 25.73
CA GLY A 66 0.95 0.19 26.15
C GLY A 66 2.30 0.24 25.45
N ASN A 67 2.50 -0.49 24.35
CA ASN A 67 3.70 -0.36 23.54
C ASN A 67 3.65 0.98 22.80
N ASP A 68 4.68 1.79 22.98
CA ASP A 68 4.91 2.98 22.18
C ASP A 68 5.68 2.64 20.89
N ARG A 69 5.89 3.65 20.04
CA ARG A 69 6.65 3.51 18.79
C ARG A 69 8.02 2.83 18.99
N LYS A 70 8.72 3.13 20.08
CA LYS A 70 10.06 2.59 20.35
C LYS A 70 9.98 1.12 20.74
N ALA A 71 8.97 0.73 21.51
CA ALA A 71 8.71 -0.66 21.85
C ALA A 71 8.42 -1.48 20.60
N ILE A 72 7.56 -1.00 19.69
CA ILE A 72 7.29 -1.68 18.41
C ILE A 72 8.53 -1.75 17.52
N GLU A 73 9.32 -0.68 17.45
CA GLU A 73 10.62 -0.71 16.75
C GLU A 73 11.53 -1.82 17.31
N GLY A 74 11.54 -2.04 18.63
CA GLY A 74 12.24 -3.15 19.26
C GLY A 74 11.72 -4.53 18.85
N LEU A 75 10.39 -4.71 18.79
CA LEU A 75 9.77 -5.95 18.35
C LEU A 75 10.08 -6.26 16.87
N ILE A 76 10.04 -5.25 16.01
CA ILE A 76 10.42 -5.35 14.59
C ILE A 76 11.87 -5.81 14.46
N HIS A 77 12.80 -5.16 15.18
CA HIS A 77 14.20 -5.57 15.17
C HIS A 77 14.40 -7.00 15.67
N LEU A 78 13.73 -7.38 16.78
CA LEU A 78 13.80 -8.75 17.29
C LEU A 78 13.30 -9.76 16.26
N HIS A 79 12.20 -9.46 15.58
CA HIS A 79 11.63 -10.33 14.57
C HIS A 79 12.56 -10.47 13.35
N ILE A 80 13.14 -9.38 12.86
CA ILE A 80 14.12 -9.37 11.76
C ILE A 80 15.41 -10.12 12.13
N LEU A 81 15.87 -10.03 13.37
CA LEU A 81 17.08 -10.72 13.83
C LEU A 81 16.88 -12.24 13.95
N ARG A 82 15.70 -12.67 14.38
CA ARG A 82 15.37 -14.10 14.53
C ARG A 82 15.15 -14.80 13.20
N ASN A 83 14.70 -14.08 12.17
CA ASN A 83 14.33 -14.65 10.88
C ASN A 83 15.34 -14.25 9.78
N GLN A 84 16.11 -15.22 9.29
CA GLN A 84 17.12 -14.99 8.25
C GLN A 84 16.52 -14.69 6.87
N SER A 85 15.31 -15.19 6.64
CA SER A 85 14.49 -14.94 5.45
C SER A 85 13.06 -14.72 5.93
N ILE A 86 12.42 -13.69 5.38
CA ILE A 86 11.03 -13.33 5.66
C ILE A 86 10.34 -13.21 4.30
N HIS A 87 9.31 -14.01 4.10
CA HIS A 87 8.36 -13.89 3.01
C HIS A 87 6.98 -13.67 3.61
N VAL A 88 6.22 -12.76 3.03
CA VAL A 88 4.96 -12.30 3.60
C VAL A 88 3.88 -12.42 2.53
N LEU A 89 2.84 -13.20 2.84
CA LEU A 89 1.60 -13.16 2.09
C LEU A 89 0.60 -12.31 2.88
N THR A 90 0.06 -11.27 2.26
CA THR A 90 -0.98 -10.42 2.87
C THR A 90 -2.34 -10.61 2.18
N ARG A 91 -3.42 -10.47 2.96
CA ARG A 91 -4.79 -10.34 2.44
C ARG A 91 -5.54 -9.30 3.26
N ILE A 92 -6.01 -8.25 2.59
CA ILE A 92 -6.85 -7.24 3.21
C ILE A 92 -8.28 -7.78 3.27
N GLN A 93 -8.87 -7.80 4.47
CA GLN A 93 -10.24 -8.26 4.72
C GLN A 93 -11.21 -7.09 4.81
N VAL A 94 -10.78 -5.99 5.41
CA VAL A 94 -11.61 -4.80 5.67
C VAL A 94 -10.79 -3.55 5.45
N ILE A 95 -11.39 -2.56 4.79
CA ILE A 95 -10.95 -1.17 4.76
C ILE A 95 -12.18 -0.32 5.04
N GLU A 96 -12.14 0.46 6.12
CA GLU A 96 -13.20 1.39 6.49
C GLU A 96 -12.62 2.78 6.74
N PHE A 97 -13.33 3.82 6.28
CA PHE A 97 -12.95 5.22 6.50
C PHE A 97 -13.98 5.88 7.42
N PRO A 98 -13.81 5.80 8.75
CA PRO A 98 -14.67 6.52 9.68
C PRO A 98 -14.55 8.04 9.48
N GLU A 99 -13.39 8.52 9.04
CA GLU A 99 -13.10 9.91 8.70
C GLU A 99 -12.16 9.96 7.49
N PRO A 100 -12.11 11.05 6.68
CA PRO A 100 -11.28 11.11 5.48
C PRO A 100 -9.76 10.91 5.71
N GLU A 101 -9.29 11.23 6.91
CA GLU A 101 -7.87 11.15 7.30
C GLU A 101 -7.59 9.95 8.23
N ARG A 102 -8.55 9.04 8.38
CA ARG A 102 -8.45 7.88 9.27
C ARG A 102 -8.99 6.64 8.59
N ALA A 103 -8.23 5.55 8.62
CA ALA A 103 -8.65 4.26 8.08
C ALA A 103 -8.53 3.15 9.13
N LEU A 104 -9.53 2.28 9.17
CA LEU A 104 -9.51 1.04 9.93
C LEU A 104 -9.28 -0.10 8.94
N VAL A 105 -8.21 -0.87 9.14
CA VAL A 105 -7.77 -1.90 8.19
C VAL A 105 -7.58 -3.22 8.91
N VAL A 106 -8.17 -4.28 8.36
CA VAL A 106 -7.91 -5.64 8.81
C VAL A 106 -7.05 -6.35 7.77
N VAL A 107 -5.87 -6.80 8.17
CA VAL A 107 -4.92 -7.52 7.30
C VAL A 107 -4.60 -8.88 7.89
N MET A 108 -4.82 -9.92 7.10
CA MET A 108 -4.25 -11.24 7.36
C MET A 108 -2.84 -11.28 6.81
N ALA A 109 -1.88 -11.74 7.60
CA ALA A 109 -0.48 -11.86 7.19
C ALA A 109 0.08 -13.22 7.55
N ALA A 110 0.65 -13.92 6.57
CA ALA A 110 1.38 -15.16 6.77
C ALA A 110 2.87 -14.90 6.56
N LEU A 111 3.67 -15.16 7.59
CA LEU A 111 5.12 -14.97 7.58
C LEU A 111 5.81 -16.33 7.47
N ALA A 112 6.58 -16.52 6.41
CA ALA A 112 7.24 -17.79 6.10
C ALA A 112 8.74 -17.59 5.82
N SER A 113 9.52 -18.66 5.95
CA SER A 113 10.96 -18.67 5.63
C SER A 113 11.26 -18.98 4.15
N ARG A 114 10.22 -19.16 3.32
CA ARG A 114 10.34 -19.38 1.88
C ARG A 114 9.20 -18.68 1.15
N PRO A 115 9.34 -18.36 -0.15
CA PRO A 115 8.28 -17.72 -0.92
C PRO A 115 6.96 -18.50 -0.84
N VAL A 116 5.86 -17.74 -0.78
CA VAL A 116 4.49 -18.24 -0.77
C VAL A 116 3.70 -17.43 -1.78
N ALA A 117 3.21 -18.07 -2.85
CA ALA A 117 2.51 -17.36 -3.91
C ALA A 117 1.00 -17.22 -3.65
N SER A 118 0.43 -18.11 -2.84
CA SER A 118 -1.01 -18.15 -2.58
C SER A 118 -1.36 -18.77 -1.22
N ALA A 119 -2.59 -18.56 -0.76
CA ALA A 119 -3.09 -19.14 0.47
C ALA A 119 -3.14 -20.69 0.43
N ASP A 120 -3.29 -21.30 -0.75
CA ASP A 120 -3.25 -22.77 -0.90
C ASP A 120 -1.89 -23.36 -0.51
N GLU A 121 -0.81 -22.64 -0.80
CA GLU A 121 0.57 -23.08 -0.49
C GLU A 121 0.88 -23.04 1.01
N LEU A 122 0.10 -22.29 1.80
CA LEU A 122 0.25 -22.24 3.25
C LEU A 122 -0.07 -23.59 3.91
N ALA A 123 -0.87 -24.44 3.26
CA ALA A 123 -1.14 -25.78 3.76
C ALA A 123 0.15 -26.63 3.75
N GLY A 124 0.64 -27.01 4.93
CA GLY A 124 1.88 -27.77 5.07
C GLY A 124 3.15 -26.91 5.12
N LEU A 125 3.02 -25.59 5.14
CA LEU A 125 4.10 -24.65 5.43
C LEU A 125 4.20 -24.37 6.93
N ASN A 126 5.44 -24.22 7.42
CA ASN A 126 5.64 -23.59 8.73
C ASN A 126 5.62 -22.06 8.51
N ALA A 127 4.46 -21.46 8.73
CA ALA A 127 4.24 -20.04 8.64
C ALA A 127 3.58 -19.53 9.91
N ASP A 128 4.04 -18.39 10.42
CA ASP A 128 3.35 -17.69 11.49
C ASP A 128 2.20 -16.88 10.88
N LEU A 129 0.98 -17.17 11.31
CA LEU A 129 -0.23 -16.53 10.79
C LEU A 129 -0.73 -15.49 11.78
N TYR A 130 -0.99 -14.28 11.31
CA TYR A 130 -1.50 -13.18 12.12
C TYR A 130 -2.69 -12.50 11.48
N ARG A 131 -3.60 -12.05 12.34
CA ARG A 131 -4.62 -11.05 12.02
C ARG A 131 -4.19 -9.73 12.64
N PHE A 132 -4.01 -8.71 11.82
CA PHE A 132 -3.74 -7.34 12.25
C PHE A 132 -5.00 -6.49 12.12
N ASN A 133 -5.39 -5.82 13.20
CA ASN A 133 -6.37 -4.74 13.18
C ASN A 133 -5.58 -3.44 13.34
N LEU A 134 -5.55 -2.63 12.29
CA LEU A 134 -4.75 -1.42 12.18
C LEU A 134 -5.65 -0.19 12.16
N GLU A 135 -5.20 0.84 12.87
CA GLU A 135 -5.70 2.19 12.71
C GLU A 135 -4.62 3.03 12.04
N LEU A 136 -4.94 3.55 10.87
CA LEU A 136 -4.06 4.38 10.07
C LEU A 136 -4.55 5.82 10.10
N ILE A 137 -3.59 6.74 10.16
CA ILE A 137 -3.83 8.17 10.04
C ILE A 137 -3.12 8.72 8.82
N ARG A 138 -3.73 9.69 8.15
CA ARG A 138 -3.10 10.41 7.05
C ARG A 138 -2.04 11.35 7.61
N HIS A 139 -0.88 11.38 6.96
CA HIS A 139 0.22 12.26 7.29
C HIS A 139 0.65 13.05 6.05
N GLY A 140 0.18 14.29 5.92
CA GLY A 140 0.40 15.07 4.70
C GLY A 140 -0.60 14.68 3.61
N ARG A 141 -0.18 14.75 2.34
CA ARG A 141 -1.10 14.49 1.21
C ARG A 141 -1.30 13.02 0.93
N ASP A 142 -0.20 12.26 0.82
CA ASP A 142 -0.23 10.92 0.21
C ASP A 142 0.38 9.84 1.12
N ASP A 143 0.72 10.17 2.37
CA ASP A 143 1.30 9.19 3.30
C ASP A 143 0.27 8.75 4.35
N TRP A 144 0.28 7.46 4.65
CA TRP A 144 -0.45 6.85 5.77
C TRP A 144 0.53 6.31 6.79
N LEU A 145 0.20 6.43 8.07
CA LEU A 145 0.99 5.91 9.18
C LEU A 145 0.13 5.10 10.13
N VAL A 146 0.68 4.03 10.69
CA VAL A 146 0.03 3.27 11.77
C VAL A 146 0.04 4.09 13.05
N GLN A 147 -1.14 4.43 13.57
CA GLN A 147 -1.30 5.08 14.88
C GLN A 147 -1.60 4.05 15.98
N HIS A 148 -2.40 3.03 15.68
CA HIS A 148 -2.68 1.91 16.58
C HIS A 148 -2.63 0.58 15.83
N ALA A 149 -2.21 -0.48 16.52
CA ALA A 149 -2.34 -1.84 16.01
C ALA A 149 -2.70 -2.80 17.15
N ALA A 150 -3.56 -3.77 16.85
CA ALA A 150 -3.75 -4.98 17.64
C ALA A 150 -3.52 -6.18 16.75
N TRP A 151 -2.90 -7.24 17.27
CA TRP A 151 -2.66 -8.45 16.50
C TRP A 151 -2.88 -9.70 17.34
N GLU A 152 -3.30 -10.76 16.66
CA GLU A 152 -3.52 -12.09 17.24
C GLU A 152 -3.12 -13.17 16.24
N THR A 153 -2.89 -14.38 16.73
CA THR A 153 -2.64 -15.53 15.87
C THR A 153 -3.89 -15.85 15.06
N ALA A 154 -3.72 -15.99 13.75
CA ALA A 154 -4.77 -16.36 12.82
C ALA A 154 -4.79 -17.86 12.54
N GLN A 155 -5.91 -18.34 12.01
CA GLN A 155 -6.04 -19.68 11.45
C GLN A 155 -5.89 -19.63 9.93
N LEU A 156 -5.47 -20.75 9.32
CA LEU A 156 -5.39 -20.86 7.86
C LEU A 156 -6.74 -20.58 7.18
N ALA A 157 -7.84 -20.94 7.84
CA ALA A 157 -9.20 -20.69 7.35
C ALA A 157 -9.52 -19.19 7.18
N ASP A 158 -8.86 -18.30 7.92
CA ASP A 158 -9.11 -16.85 7.87
C ASP A 158 -8.57 -16.19 6.59
N PHE A 159 -7.80 -16.92 5.77
CA PHE A 159 -7.26 -16.46 4.49
C PHE A 159 -8.21 -16.68 3.31
N TRP A 160 -9.40 -17.27 3.52
CA TRP A 160 -10.39 -17.57 2.49
C TRP A 160 -11.64 -16.71 2.64
#